data_AF-A0A848ZQ71-F1
#
_entry.id   AF-A0A848ZQ71-F1
#
_cell.length_a   1.000
_cell.length_b   1.000
_cell.length_c   1.000
_cell.angle_alpha   90.00
_cell.angle_beta   90.00
_cell.angle_gamma   90.00
#
_symmetry.space_group_name_H-M   'P 1'
#
loop_
_entity.id
_entity.type
_entity.pdbx_description
1 polymer ?
#
loop_
_entity_poly.entity_id
_entity_poly.type
_entity_poly.pdbx_seq_one_letter_code
_entity_poly.pdbx_strand_id
1 'polypeptide(L)' 'MEIKQKIEDLRRELREHNYNYYVLDNATISDYEFDMKLKELQELEGKHPEFYDASSPTLRVGGAITKNFETVVHGHRMYS' A
#
# COMPACT_ATOMS: atom_id res chain seq x y z
N MET A 1 -22.36 -10.44 -2.77
CA MET A 1 -21.35 -9.84 -1.86
C MET A 1 -20.75 -8.66 -2.59
N GLU A 2 -20.91 -7.47 -2.05
CA GLU A 2 -20.52 -6.20 -2.65
C GLU A 2 -19.02 -6.20 -2.99
N ILE A 3 -18.66 -5.88 -4.24
CA ILE A 3 -17.26 -5.82 -4.69
C ILE A 3 -16.43 -4.90 -3.79
N LYS A 4 -17.05 -3.82 -3.31
CA LYS A 4 -16.51 -2.92 -2.29
C LYS A 4 -16.02 -3.66 -1.04
N GLN A 5 -16.82 -4.59 -0.52
CA GLN A 5 -16.45 -5.34 0.68
C GLN A 5 -15.19 -6.18 0.46
N LYS A 6 -15.08 -6.81 -0.71
CA LYS A 6 -13.91 -7.62 -1.08
C LYS A 6 -12.63 -6.77 -1.18
N ILE A 7 -12.74 -5.57 -1.76
CA ILE A 7 -11.62 -4.60 -1.83
C ILE A 7 -11.20 -4.17 -0.42
N GLU A 8 -12.15 -3.81 0.43
CA GLU A 8 -11.87 -3.40 1.81
C GLU A 8 -11.25 -4.52 2.65
N ASP A 9 -11.72 -5.76 2.48
CA ASP A 9 -11.16 -6.92 3.18
C ASP A 9 -9.72 -7.20 2.74
N LEU A 10 -9.44 -7.18 1.42
CA LEU A 10 -8.08 -7.33 0.89
C LEU A 10 -7.15 -6.21 1.37
N ARG A 11 -7.62 -4.96 1.40
CA ARG A 11 -6.85 -3.83 1.94
C ARG A 11 -6.49 -4.02 3.41
N ARG A 12 -7.45 -4.46 4.22
CA ARG A 12 -7.23 -4.72 5.65
C ARG A 12 -6.20 -5.84 5.84
N GLU A 13 -6.38 -6.95 5.14
CA GLU A 13 -5.48 -8.10 5.23
C GLU A 13 -4.05 -7.75 4.79
N LEU A 14 -3.88 -7.05 3.66
CA LEU A 14 -2.56 -6.58 3.21
C LEU A 14 -1.92 -5.59 4.19
N ARG A 15 -2.70 -4.72 4.85
CA ARG A 15 -2.19 -3.81 5.89
C ARG A 15 -1.72 -4.58 7.13
N GLU A 16 -2.48 -5.58 7.57
CA GLU A 16 -2.10 -6.44 8.69
C GLU A 16 -0.82 -7.21 8.39
N HIS A 17 -0.70 -7.80 7.20
CA HIS A 17 0.53 -8.49 6.78
C HIS A 17 1.73 -7.54 6.69
N ASN A 18 1.54 -6.34 6.13
CA ASN A 18 2.60 -5.32 6.12
C ASN A 18 3.03 -4.92 7.53
N TYR A 19 2.08 -4.73 8.44
CA TYR A 19 2.39 -4.39 9.84
C TYR A 19 3.16 -5.53 10.51
N ASN A 20 2.71 -6.76 10.33
CA ASN A 20 3.37 -7.94 10.90
C ASN A 20 4.79 -8.11 10.35
N TYR A 21 5.00 -7.89 9.05
CA TYR A 21 6.31 -7.98 8.41
C TYR A 21 7.25 -6.83 8.81
N TYR A 22 6.82 -5.57 8.65
CA TYR A 22 7.70 -4.41 8.83
C TYR A 22 7.81 -3.91 10.27
N VAL A 23 6.80 -4.15 11.12
CA VAL A 23 6.76 -3.62 12.50
C VAL A 23 7.00 -4.71 13.53
N LEU A 24 6.37 -5.88 13.36
CA LEU A 24 6.48 -6.97 14.33
C LEU A 24 7.58 -7.99 14.03
N ASP A 25 8.24 -7.89 12.86
CA ASP A 25 9.22 -8.87 12.38
C ASP A 25 8.67 -10.32 12.43
N ASN A 26 7.37 -10.47 12.15
CA ASN A 26 6.63 -11.72 12.26
C ASN A 26 5.82 -11.94 10.97
N ALA A 27 6.51 -12.33 9.91
CA ALA A 27 5.88 -12.61 8.62
C ALA A 27 4.85 -13.75 8.75
N THR A 28 3.56 -13.41 8.66
CA THR A 28 2.46 -14.39 8.76
C THR A 28 2.20 -15.14 7.46
N ILE A 29 2.65 -14.59 6.33
CA ILE A 29 2.50 -15.17 4.99
C ILE A 29 3.81 -15.02 4.21
N SER A 30 3.98 -15.82 3.16
CA SER A 30 5.14 -15.68 2.27
C SER A 30 5.00 -14.48 1.33
N ASP A 31 6.13 -13.99 0.82
CA ASP A 31 6.18 -12.92 -0.19
C ASP A 31 5.30 -13.25 -1.42
N TYR A 32 5.29 -14.52 -1.84
CA TYR A 32 4.45 -14.97 -2.96
C TYR A 32 2.95 -14.81 -2.69
N GLU A 33 2.50 -15.18 -1.49
CA GLU A 33 1.09 -15.03 -1.12
C GLU A 33 0.69 -13.56 -1.01
N PHE A 34 1.59 -12.74 -0.48
CA PHE A 34 1.40 -11.29 -0.40
C PHE A 34 1.27 -10.68 -1.80
N ASP A 35 2.19 -11.01 -2.71
CA ASP A 35 2.18 -10.56 -4.10
C ASP A 35 0.90 -10.98 -4.84
N MET A 36 0.41 -12.19 -4.58
CA MET A 36 -0.82 -12.67 -5.19
C MET A 36 -2.05 -11.88 -4.71
N LYS A 37 -2.17 -11.63 -3.40
CA LYS A 37 -3.23 -10.80 -2.84
C LYS A 37 -3.15 -9.35 -3.34
N LEU A 38 -1.93 -8.82 -3.46
CA LEU A 38 -1.70 -7.47 -3.97
C LEU A 38 -2.14 -7.34 -5.45
N LYS A 39 -1.80 -8.33 -6.29
CA LYS A 39 -2.26 -8.38 -7.68
C LYS A 39 -3.78 -8.46 -7.80
N GLU A 40 -4.43 -9.26 -6.96
CA GLU A 40 -5.88 -9.34 -6.92
C GLU A 40 -6.52 -7.98 -6.57
N LEU A 41 -5.98 -7.30 -5.55
CA LEU A 41 -6.43 -5.95 -5.19
C LEU A 41 -6.22 -4.96 -6.34
N GLN A 42 -5.07 -4.99 -7.01
CA GLN A 42 -4.80 -4.14 -8.18
C GLN A 42 -5.78 -4.38 -9.33
N GLU A 43 -6.10 -5.64 -9.65
CA GLU A 43 -7.10 -5.95 -10.68
C GLU A 43 -8.48 -5.41 -10.31
N LEU A 44 -8.88 -5.57 -9.05
CA LEU A 44 -10.19 -5.10 -8.58
C LEU A 44 -10.27 -3.57 -8.60
N GLU A 45 -9.23 -2.88 -8.14
CA GLU A 45 -9.15 -1.40 -8.21
C GLU A 45 -9.11 -0.90 -9.66
N GLY A 46 -8.43 -1.62 -10.57
CA GLY A 46 -8.41 -1.28 -11.99
C GLY A 46 -9.77 -1.46 -12.68
N LYS A 47 -10.53 -2.50 -12.30
CA LYS A 47 -11.89 -2.72 -12.78
C LYS A 47 -12.90 -1.75 -12.16
N HIS A 48 -12.62 -1.25 -10.95
CA HIS A 48 -13.50 -0.39 -10.16
C HIS A 48 -12.80 0.90 -9.68
N PRO A 49 -12.55 1.86 -10.58
CA PRO A 49 -11.90 3.12 -10.23
C PRO A 49 -12.72 3.96 -9.22
N GLU A 50 -14.01 3.68 -9.07
CA GLU A 50 -14.89 4.27 -8.05
C GLU A 50 -14.48 3.98 -6.60
N PHE A 51 -13.71 2.91 -6.37
CA PHE A 51 -13.20 2.54 -5.04
C PHE A 51 -11.73 2.92 -4.84
N TYR A 52 -11.16 3.75 -5.72
CA TYR A 52 -9.80 4.24 -5.59
C TYR A 52 -9.55 4.88 -4.20
N ASP A 53 -8.45 4.50 -3.56
CA ASP A 53 -8.02 5.03 -2.26
C ASP A 53 -6.53 5.36 -2.33
N ALA A 54 -6.17 6.62 -2.05
CA ALA A 54 -4.79 7.10 -2.01
C ALA A 54 -3.94 6.42 -0.93
N SER A 55 -4.57 5.82 0.09
CA SER A 55 -3.93 5.07 1.17
C SER A 55 -3.89 3.55 0.91
N SER A 56 -4.28 3.11 -0.29
CA SER A 56 -4.24 1.70 -0.67
C SER A 56 -2.80 1.17 -0.72
N PRO A 57 -2.54 -0.05 -0.22
CA PRO A 57 -1.20 -0.65 -0.29
C PRO A 57 -0.67 -0.81 -1.72
N THR A 58 -1.55 -0.83 -2.73
CA THR A 58 -1.18 -0.88 -4.15
C THR A 58 -0.44 0.36 -4.64
N LEU A 59 -0.61 1.51 -3.97
CA LEU A 59 0.03 2.78 -4.31
C LEU A 59 1.36 3.02 -3.59
N ARG A 60 1.67 2.23 -2.55
CA ARG A 60 2.96 2.33 -1.85
C ARG A 60 4.13 1.89 -2.72
N VAL A 61 3.90 0.96 -3.64
CA VAL A 61 4.93 0.45 -4.57
C VAL A 61 5.04 1.41 -5.76
N GLY A 62 5.78 2.50 -5.56
CA GLY A 62 6.28 3.34 -6.64
C GLY A 62 5.20 4.08 -7.43
N GLY A 63 4.59 5.10 -6.80
CA GLY A 63 4.04 6.21 -7.58
C GLY A 63 5.09 6.71 -8.57
N ALA A 64 4.67 6.98 -9.80
CA ALA A 64 5.52 7.40 -10.93
C ALA A 64 6.68 8.28 -10.46
N ILE A 65 7.91 7.97 -10.92
CA ILE A 65 9.13 8.66 -10.54
C ILE A 65 9.02 10.15 -10.87
N THR A 66 8.42 10.95 -10.00
CA THR A 66 8.48 12.39 -10.06
C THR A 66 9.87 12.75 -9.57
N LYS A 67 10.83 12.73 -10.50
CA LYS A 67 12.23 13.15 -10.30
C LYS A 67 12.36 14.64 -9.95
N ASN A 68 11.24 15.35 -9.81
CA ASN A 68 11.19 16.73 -9.37
C ASN A 68 10.90 16.76 -7.87
N PHE A 69 11.92 16.48 -7.06
CA PHE A 69 11.85 16.74 -5.63
C PHE A 69 12.10 18.24 -5.43
N GLU A 70 11.08 18.98 -5.04
CA GLU A 70 11.28 20.36 -4.59
C GLU A 70 12.11 20.36 -3.30
N THR A 71 13.10 21.25 -3.25
CA THR A 71 13.90 21.43 -2.03
C THR A 71 13.07 22.19 -1.02
N VAL A 72 12.64 21.51 0.04
CA VAL A 72 11.91 22.12 1.15
C VAL A 72 12.90 22.52 2.25
N VAL A 73 12.89 23.79 2.63
CA VAL A 73 13.71 24.30 3.74
C VAL A 73 13.14 23.79 5.06
N HIS A 74 13.97 23.17 5.89
CA HIS A 74 13.58 22.74 7.23
C HIS A 74 13.26 23.94 8.12
N GLY A 75 12.12 23.89 8.84
CA GLY A 75 11.70 24.99 9.72
C GLY A 75 12.65 25.26 10.89
N HIS A 76 13.49 24.30 11.25
CA HIS A 76 14.52 24.42 12.28
C HIS A 76 15.83 23.79 11.80
N ARG A 77 16.96 24.23 12.37
CA ARG A 77 18.28 23.65 12.10
C ARG A 77 18.31 22.20 12.58
N MET A 78 18.71 21.27 11.71
CA MET A 78 19.01 19.90 12.14
C MET A 78 20.25 19.88 13.01
N TYR A 79 20.20 19.13 14.11
CA TYR A 79 21.37 18.82 14.94
C TYR A 79 22.23 17.76 14.23
N SER A 80 23.54 17.92 14.24
CA SER A 80 24.50 16.98 13.64
C SER A 80 25.06 16.02 14.68
#